data_AF-A0A2N1RVV4-F1
#
_entry.id   AF-A0A2N1RVV4-F1
#
_cell.length_a   1.000
_cell.length_b   1.000
_cell.length_c   1.000
_cell.angle_alpha   90.00
_cell.angle_beta   90.00
_cell.angle_gamma   90.00
#
_symmetry.space_group_name_H-M   'P 1'
#
loop_
_entity.id
_entity.type
_entity.pdbx_description
1 polymer ?
#
loop_
_entity_poly.entity_id
_entity_poly.type
_entity_poly.pdbx_seq_one_letter_code
_entity_poly.pdbx_strand_id
1 'polypeptide(L)'
;MKKFKFKLQRLLDMREAKETEIKNELMKVLALQNKERILQDELKVKISRYEDQYSERIKKGQFQADQMMSIMRYTDIARKAILEAERRIESYQPEVDRIREKLVAASRDKKIVEKLKERKHEEFEYEFNKEIAKENDDMNQKLYHRRLM
;
A
#
# COMPACT_ATOMS: atom_id res chain seq x y z
N MET A 1 -22.27 25.00 -21.10
CA MET A 1 -20.99 24.44 -21.60
C MET A 1 -21.10 22.92 -21.65
N LYS A 2 -20.67 22.30 -22.76
CA LYS A 2 -20.59 20.84 -22.86
C LYS A 2 -19.65 20.33 -21.76
N LYS A 3 -20.01 19.23 -21.08
CA LYS A 3 -19.16 18.58 -20.06
C LYS A 3 -18.63 17.28 -20.62
N PHE A 4 -17.36 16.97 -20.35
CA PHE A 4 -16.77 15.68 -20.70
C PHE A 4 -17.51 14.53 -19.99
N LYS A 5 -17.82 13.46 -20.74
CA LYS A 5 -18.38 12.22 -20.20
C LYS A 5 -17.60 11.04 -20.74
N PHE A 6 -16.91 10.34 -19.86
CA PHE A 6 -16.18 9.13 -20.24
C PHE A 6 -17.10 7.92 -20.27
N LYS A 7 -17.31 7.33 -21.46
CA LYS A 7 -18.23 6.20 -21.66
C LYS A 7 -17.86 4.96 -20.81
N LEU A 8 -16.58 4.78 -20.49
CA LEU A 8 -16.09 3.64 -19.72
C LEU A 8 -15.85 3.98 -18.24
N GLN A 9 -16.47 5.04 -17.72
CA GLN A 9 -16.28 5.42 -16.31
C GLN A 9 -16.66 4.27 -15.37
N ARG A 10 -17.78 3.58 -15.59
CA ARG A 10 -18.19 2.43 -14.77
C ARG A 10 -17.16 1.29 -14.79
N LEU A 11 -16.52 1.05 -15.93
CA LEU A 11 -15.45 0.04 -16.02
C LEU A 11 -14.21 0.45 -15.23
N LEU A 12 -13.85 1.74 -15.28
CA LEU A 12 -12.74 2.29 -14.49
C LEU A 12 -13.03 2.13 -12.99
N ASP A 13 -14.23 2.53 -12.54
CA ASP A 13 -14.64 2.41 -11.13
C ASP A 13 -14.58 0.95 -10.64
N MET A 14 -15.02 0.00 -11.47
CA MET A 14 -14.93 -1.43 -11.15
C MET A 14 -13.47 -1.92 -11.03
N ARG A 15 -12.55 -1.42 -11.87
CA ARG A 15 -11.12 -1.77 -11.80
C ARG A 15 -10.45 -1.16 -10.56
N GLU A 16 -10.81 0.07 -10.20
CA GLU A 16 -10.37 0.74 -8.96
C GLU A 16 -10.84 -0.02 -7.71
N ALA A 17 -12.11 -0.44 -7.70
CA ALA A 17 -12.67 -1.24 -6.62
C ALA A 17 -11.93 -2.58 -6.49
N LYS A 18 -11.62 -3.24 -7.62
CA LYS A 18 -10.88 -4.51 -7.63
C LYS A 18 -9.46 -4.35 -7.10
N GLU A 19 -8.76 -3.31 -7.53
CA GLU A 19 -7.41 -3.01 -7.03
C GLU A 19 -7.43 -2.75 -5.51
N THR A 20 -8.43 -2.02 -5.02
CA THR A 20 -8.62 -1.74 -3.59
C THR A 20 -8.90 -3.00 -2.78
N GLU A 21 -9.75 -3.90 -3.30
CA GLU A 21 -10.02 -5.20 -2.68
C GLU A 21 -8.74 -6.02 -2.50
N ILE A 22 -7.89 -6.09 -3.53
CA ILE A 22 -6.62 -6.83 -3.49
C ILE A 22 -5.63 -6.17 -2.53
N LYS A 23 -5.57 -4.83 -2.47
CA LYS A 23 -4.76 -4.12 -1.46
C LYS A 23 -5.20 -4.48 -0.04
N ASN A 24 -6.51 -4.58 0.20
CA ASN A 24 -7.04 -4.99 1.49
C ASN A 24 -6.69 -6.44 1.84
N GLU A 25 -6.72 -7.35 0.85
CA GLU A 25 -6.25 -8.74 1.01
C GLU A 25 -4.76 -8.76 1.42
N LEU A 26 -3.92 -8.00 0.72
CA LEU A 26 -2.49 -7.90 1.04
C LEU A 26 -2.25 -7.37 2.46
N MET A 27 -2.96 -6.32 2.87
CA MET A 27 -2.84 -5.75 4.20
C MET A 27 -3.15 -6.75 5.31
N LYS A 28 -4.14 -7.64 5.11
CA LYS A 28 -4.48 -8.67 6.10
C LYS A 28 -3.32 -9.65 6.31
N VAL A 29 -2.70 -10.13 5.24
CA VAL A 29 -1.59 -11.08 5.34
C VAL A 29 -0.34 -10.41 5.93
N LEU A 30 -0.05 -9.17 5.51
CA LEU A 30 1.05 -8.39 6.07
C LEU A 30 0.84 -8.09 7.56
N ALA A 31 -0.39 -7.86 8.01
CA ALA A 31 -0.69 -7.68 9.43
C ALA A 31 -0.37 -8.95 10.25
N LEU A 32 -0.63 -10.14 9.70
CA LEU A 32 -0.24 -11.41 10.34
C LEU A 32 1.29 -11.55 10.43
N GLN A 33 2.01 -11.29 9.34
CA GLN A 33 3.49 -11.27 9.36
C GLN A 33 4.02 -10.25 10.38
N ASN A 34 3.45 -9.05 10.41
CA ASN A 34 3.89 -7.99 11.31
C ASN A 34 3.67 -8.36 12.78
N LYS A 35 2.57 -9.04 13.10
CA LYS A 35 2.32 -9.55 14.46
C LYS A 35 3.42 -10.51 14.92
N GLU A 36 3.85 -11.42 14.06
CA GLU A 36 4.94 -12.35 14.38
C GLU A 36 6.29 -11.62 14.51
N ARG A 37 6.56 -10.61 13.69
CA ARG A 37 7.78 -9.77 13.81
C ARG A 37 7.82 -9.00 15.13
N ILE A 38 6.70 -8.39 15.52
CA ILE A 38 6.58 -7.71 16.82
C ILE A 38 6.86 -8.69 17.97
N LEU A 39 6.28 -9.90 17.91
CA LEU A 39 6.53 -10.94 18.92
C LEU A 39 8.02 -11.29 19.01
N GLN A 40 8.71 -11.47 17.88
CA GLN A 40 10.15 -11.75 17.87
C GLN A 40 10.95 -10.61 18.51
N ASP A 41 10.65 -9.37 18.16
CA ASP A 41 11.37 -8.20 18.66
C ASP A 41 11.15 -8.04 20.17
N GLU A 42 9.92 -8.22 20.64
CA GLU A 42 9.61 -8.21 22.08
C GLU A 42 10.38 -9.30 22.84
N LEU A 43 10.46 -10.52 22.30
CA LEU A 43 11.19 -11.61 22.93
C LEU A 43 12.70 -11.35 22.96
N LYS A 44 13.27 -10.85 21.86
CA LYS A 44 14.69 -10.46 21.79
C LYS A 44 15.03 -9.37 22.80
N VAL A 45 14.21 -8.33 22.89
CA VAL A 45 14.38 -7.24 23.87
C VAL A 45 14.29 -7.77 25.31
N LYS A 46 13.34 -8.66 25.60
CA LYS A 46 13.22 -9.27 26.94
C LYS A 46 14.42 -10.14 27.30
N ILE A 47 14.91 -10.96 26.36
CA ILE A 47 16.13 -11.77 26.56
C ILE A 47 17.31 -10.87 26.91
N SER A 48 17.60 -9.87 26.06
CA SER A 48 18.71 -8.92 26.29
C SER A 48 18.58 -8.24 27.64
N ARG A 49 17.39 -7.75 27.99
CA ARG A 49 17.15 -7.08 29.28
C ARG A 49 17.45 -7.99 30.47
N TYR A 50 17.02 -9.26 30.42
CA TYR A 50 17.28 -10.19 31.52
C TYR A 50 18.75 -10.57 31.61
N GLU A 51 19.42 -10.79 30.47
CA GLU A 51 20.85 -11.06 30.42
C GLU A 51 21.67 -9.88 30.98
N ASP A 52 21.34 -8.65 30.59
CA ASP A 52 22.00 -7.42 31.07
C ASP A 52 21.79 -7.22 32.57
N GLN A 53 20.55 -7.31 33.04
CA GLN A 53 20.22 -7.16 34.46
C GLN A 53 20.93 -8.20 35.33
N TYR A 54 21.04 -9.43 34.84
CA TYR A 54 21.71 -10.49 35.56
C TYR A 54 23.23 -10.34 35.57
N SER A 55 23.81 -9.97 34.41
CA SER A 55 25.23 -9.62 34.30
C SER A 55 25.62 -8.51 35.28
N GLU A 56 24.81 -7.45 35.38
CA GLU A 56 25.03 -6.36 36.34
C GLU A 56 24.94 -6.82 37.80
N ARG A 57 24.03 -7.74 38.13
CA ARG A 57 23.95 -8.33 39.48
C ARG A 57 25.18 -9.16 39.82
N ILE A 58 25.68 -9.96 38.87
CA ILE A 58 26.92 -10.73 39.04
C ILE A 58 28.09 -9.79 39.32
N LYS A 59 28.26 -8.72 38.54
CA LYS A 59 29.33 -7.72 38.75
C LYS A 59 29.29 -7.09 40.15
N LYS A 60 28.10 -6.98 40.76
CA LYS A 60 27.89 -6.48 42.12
C LYS A 60 28.04 -7.54 43.21
N GLY A 61 28.47 -8.76 42.86
CA GLY A 61 28.61 -9.87 43.81
C GLY A 61 27.28 -10.50 44.25
N GLN A 62 26.16 -10.17 43.58
CA GLN A 62 24.81 -10.64 43.93
C GLN A 62 24.43 -11.89 43.11
N PHE A 63 25.31 -12.88 43.05
CA PHE A 63 25.06 -14.11 42.31
C PHE A 63 23.99 -14.96 42.99
N GLN A 64 22.98 -15.38 42.21
CA GLN A 64 21.93 -16.29 42.64
C GLN A 64 21.70 -17.33 41.54
N ALA A 65 21.93 -18.61 41.87
CA ALA A 65 21.92 -19.72 40.90
C ALA A 65 20.50 -20.07 40.42
N ASP A 66 19.51 -19.96 41.29
CA ASP A 66 18.08 -20.13 40.98
C ASP A 66 17.57 -19.08 39.97
N GLN A 67 18.02 -17.84 40.11
CA GLN A 67 17.75 -16.77 39.15
C GLN A 67 18.40 -17.07 37.80
N MET A 68 19.66 -17.53 37.79
CA MET A 68 20.36 -17.94 36.56
C MET A 68 19.58 -19.01 35.79
N MET A 69 19.20 -20.07 36.50
CA MET A 69 18.46 -21.20 35.92
C MET A 69 17.11 -20.76 35.36
N SER A 70 16.45 -19.80 36.02
CA SER A 70 15.17 -19.26 35.56
C SER A 70 15.32 -18.42 34.28
N ILE A 71 16.38 -17.60 34.20
CA ILE A 71 16.70 -16.83 32.99
C ILE A 71 17.05 -17.77 31.84
N MET A 72 17.91 -18.78 32.06
CA MET A 72 18.27 -19.75 31.03
C MET A 72 17.05 -20.47 30.47
N ARG A 73 16.16 -20.98 31.34
CA ARG A 73 14.91 -21.63 30.91
C ARG A 73 14.02 -20.69 30.11
N TYR A 74 13.86 -19.46 30.57
CA TYR A 74 13.08 -18.45 29.84
C TYR A 74 13.69 -18.18 28.46
N THR A 75 15.01 -17.98 28.39
CA THR A 75 15.73 -17.70 27.14
C THR A 75 15.59 -18.86 26.16
N ASP A 76 15.68 -20.11 26.61
CA ASP A 76 15.48 -21.29 25.75
C ASP A 76 14.06 -21.35 25.16
N ILE A 77 13.04 -21.10 25.99
CA ILE A 77 11.65 -21.07 25.54
C ILE A 77 11.42 -19.90 24.57
N ALA A 78 11.94 -18.72 24.90
CA ALA A 78 11.82 -17.53 24.07
C ALA A 78 12.52 -17.70 22.71
N ARG A 79 13.71 -18.33 22.68
CA ARG A 79 14.41 -18.65 21.43
C ARG A 79 13.62 -19.63 20.56
N LYS A 80 12.99 -20.65 21.14
CA LYS A 80 12.10 -21.56 20.40
C LYS A 80 10.89 -20.80 19.83
N ALA A 81 10.27 -19.93 20.61
CA ALA A 81 9.16 -19.09 20.15
C ALA A 81 9.57 -18.14 19.01
N ILE A 82 10.78 -17.55 19.07
CA ILE A 82 11.33 -16.72 17.98
C ILE A 82 11.48 -17.53 16.69
N LEU A 83 12.01 -18.76 16.76
CA LEU A 83 12.16 -19.64 15.61
C LEU A 83 10.81 -20.09 15.02
N GLU A 84 9.81 -20.31 15.86
CA GLU A 84 8.44 -20.58 15.40
C GLU A 84 7.80 -19.38 14.71
N ALA A 85 7.99 -18.19 15.28
CA ALA A 85 7.52 -16.95 14.66
C ALA A 85 8.21 -16.70 13.30
N GLU A 86 9.51 -17.01 13.17
CA GLU A 86 10.23 -16.92 11.88
C GLU A 86 9.61 -17.85 10.85
N ARG A 87 9.40 -19.12 11.22
CA ARG A 87 8.76 -20.10 10.33
C ARG A 87 7.35 -19.66 9.92
N ARG A 88 6.59 -19.02 10.82
CA ARG A 88 5.29 -18.44 10.48
C ARG A 88 5.43 -17.29 9.48
N ILE A 89 6.37 -16.37 9.68
CA ILE A 89 6.65 -15.27 8.75
C ILE A 89 6.98 -15.80 7.35
N GLU A 90 7.88 -16.78 7.27
CA GLU A 90 8.27 -17.44 6.03
C GLU A 90 7.07 -18.15 5.38
N SER A 91 6.20 -18.79 6.16
CA SER A 91 5.02 -19.48 5.63
C SER A 91 3.99 -18.54 4.97
N TYR A 92 3.95 -17.27 5.36
CA TYR A 92 3.09 -16.26 4.74
C TYR A 92 3.67 -15.71 3.42
N GLN A 93 4.98 -15.87 3.19
CA GLN A 93 5.67 -15.26 2.05
C GLN A 93 5.10 -15.67 0.68
N PRO A 94 4.80 -16.96 0.42
CA PRO A 94 4.20 -17.36 -0.86
C PRO A 94 2.84 -16.71 -1.11
N GLU A 95 2.03 -16.51 -0.07
CA GLU A 95 0.73 -15.86 -0.21
C GLU A 95 0.87 -14.36 -0.46
N VAL A 96 1.81 -13.69 0.21
CA VAL A 96 2.15 -12.29 -0.04
C VAL A 96 2.56 -12.09 -1.50
N ASP A 97 3.43 -12.94 -2.02
CA ASP A 97 3.93 -12.83 -3.39
C ASP A 97 2.81 -13.08 -4.40
N ARG A 98 1.97 -14.09 -4.17
CA ARG A 98 0.77 -14.32 -4.99
C ARG A 98 -0.17 -13.12 -5.02
N ILE A 99 -0.42 -12.46 -3.88
CA ILE A 99 -1.31 -11.29 -3.83
C ILE A 99 -0.65 -10.08 -4.52
N ARG A 100 0.68 -9.91 -4.38
CA ARG A 100 1.43 -8.86 -5.10
C ARG A 100 1.32 -9.01 -6.60
N GLU A 101 1.45 -10.23 -7.13
CA GLU A 101 1.28 -10.49 -8.56
C GLU A 101 -0.14 -10.11 -9.04
N LYS A 102 -1.17 -10.50 -8.29
CA LYS A 102 -2.56 -10.08 -8.56
C LYS A 102 -2.72 -8.57 -8.54
N LEU A 103 -2.07 -7.89 -7.59
CA LEU A 103 -2.12 -6.44 -7.47
C LEU A 103 -1.48 -5.77 -8.68
N VAL A 104 -0.32 -6.24 -9.12
CA VAL A 104 0.36 -5.73 -10.32
C VAL A 104 -0.54 -5.87 -11.55
N ALA A 105 -1.19 -7.03 -11.72
CA ALA A 105 -2.13 -7.24 -12.83
C ALA A 105 -3.32 -6.27 -12.75
N ALA A 106 -3.95 -6.12 -11.58
CA ALA A 106 -5.08 -5.22 -11.38
C ALA A 106 -4.71 -3.74 -11.59
N SER A 107 -3.54 -3.30 -11.12
CA SER A 107 -3.04 -1.95 -11.34
C SER A 107 -2.76 -1.69 -12.83
N ARG A 108 -2.20 -2.68 -13.55
CA ARG A 108 -2.00 -2.58 -15.01
C ARG A 108 -3.33 -2.42 -15.74
N ASP A 109 -4.30 -3.26 -15.38
CA ASP A 109 -5.63 -3.21 -15.97
C ASP A 109 -6.31 -1.86 -15.73
N LYS A 110 -6.29 -1.35 -14.51
CA LYS A 110 -6.80 -0.01 -14.22
C LYS A 110 -6.10 1.05 -15.08
N LYS A 111 -4.76 1.01 -15.14
CA LYS A 111 -3.96 2.02 -15.83
C LYS A 111 -4.26 2.12 -17.33
N ILE A 112 -4.62 1.01 -17.98
CA ILE A 112 -5.03 0.99 -19.38
C ILE A 112 -6.28 1.86 -19.59
N VAL A 113 -7.27 1.74 -18.70
CA VAL A 113 -8.53 2.48 -18.81
C VAL A 113 -8.35 3.94 -18.42
N GLU A 114 -7.53 4.23 -17.41
CA GLU A 114 -7.14 5.61 -17.06
C GLU A 114 -6.50 6.32 -18.26
N LYS A 115 -5.50 5.70 -18.91
CA LYS A 115 -4.86 6.27 -20.10
C LYS A 115 -5.81 6.46 -21.28
N LEU A 116 -6.85 5.63 -21.38
CA LEU A 116 -7.89 5.82 -22.39
C LEU A 116 -8.79 7.01 -22.03
N LYS A 117 -9.12 7.20 -20.75
CA LYS A 117 -9.88 8.36 -20.26
C LYS A 117 -9.12 9.66 -20.50
N GLU A 118 -7.84 9.69 -20.17
CA GLU A 118 -6.95 10.84 -20.38
C GLU A 118 -6.95 11.26 -21.86
N ARG A 119 -6.65 10.34 -22.78
CA ARG A 119 -6.68 10.61 -24.23
C ARG A 119 -8.04 11.12 -24.71
N LYS A 120 -9.14 10.52 -24.23
CA LYS A 120 -10.49 10.95 -24.62
C LYS A 120 -10.86 12.32 -24.06
N HIS A 121 -10.29 12.69 -22.92
CA HIS A 121 -10.44 14.03 -22.36
C HIS A 121 -9.68 15.04 -23.21
N GLU A 122 -8.43 14.75 -23.58
CA GLU A 122 -7.64 15.61 -24.47
C GLU A 122 -8.33 15.84 -25.82
N GLU A 123 -8.86 14.79 -26.44
CA GLU A 123 -9.66 14.89 -27.67
C GLU A 123 -10.90 15.80 -27.48
N PHE A 124 -11.60 15.66 -26.35
CA PHE A 124 -12.76 16.48 -26.03
C PHE A 124 -12.39 17.97 -25.87
N GLU A 125 -11.31 18.26 -25.13
CA GLU A 125 -10.83 19.63 -24.92
C GLU A 125 -10.40 20.28 -26.24
N TYR A 126 -9.74 19.52 -27.12
CA TYR A 126 -9.35 20.00 -28.45
C TYR A 126 -10.57 20.41 -29.29
N GLU A 127 -11.57 19.53 -29.40
CA GLU A 127 -12.79 19.81 -30.18
C GLU A 127 -13.61 20.94 -29.55
N PHE A 128 -13.70 20.99 -28.22
CA PHE A 128 -14.41 22.05 -27.51
C PHE A 128 -13.78 23.43 -27.74
N ASN A 129 -12.45 23.52 -27.66
CA ASN A 129 -11.72 24.77 -27.94
C ASN A 129 -11.86 25.20 -29.39
N LYS A 130 -11.89 24.24 -30.33
CA LYS A 130 -12.12 24.50 -31.76
C LYS A 130 -13.54 25.04 -32.02
N GLU A 131 -14.56 24.46 -31.39
CA GLU A 131 -15.93 24.98 -31.45
C GLU A 131 -16.01 26.42 -30.92
N ILE A 132 -15.42 26.69 -29.75
CA ILE A 132 -15.39 28.03 -29.15
C ILE A 132 -14.68 29.05 -30.06
N ALA A 133 -13.52 28.68 -30.61
CA ALA A 133 -12.79 29.57 -31.52
C ALA A 133 -13.64 29.96 -32.73
N LYS A 134 -14.34 28.98 -33.32
CA LYS A 134 -15.26 29.22 -34.43
C LYS A 134 -16.43 30.12 -34.05
N GLU A 135 -17.07 29.87 -32.90
CA GLU A 135 -18.16 30.72 -32.41
C GLU A 135 -17.70 32.17 -32.18
N ASN A 136 -16.49 32.36 -31.65
CA ASN A 136 -15.89 33.68 -31.44
C ASN A 136 -15.61 34.40 -32.76
N ASP A 137 -15.05 33.70 -33.76
CA ASP A 137 -14.79 34.28 -35.08
C ASP A 137 -16.10 34.70 -35.78
N ASP A 138 -17.12 33.84 -35.73
CA ASP A 138 -18.45 34.14 -36.29
C ASP A 138 -19.10 35.34 -35.58
N MET A 139 -18.93 35.47 -34.26
CA MET A 139 -19.39 36.64 -33.49
C MET A 139 -18.64 37.91 -33.88
N ASN A 140 -17.31 37.83 -34.00
CA ASN A 140 -16.47 38.97 -34.38
C ASN A 140 -16.81 39.48 -35.78
N GLN A 141 -17.05 38.59 -36.74
CA GLN A 141 -17.51 38.97 -38.09
C GLN A 141 -18.87 39.69 -38.05
N LYS A 142 -19.84 39.15 -37.31
CA LYS A 142 -21.17 39.80 -37.15
C LYS A 142 -21.07 41.19 -36.53
N LEU A 143 -20.22 41.36 -35.52
CA LEU A 143 -19.97 42.66 -34.87
C LEU A 143 -19.30 43.64 -35.84
N TYR A 144 -18.32 43.18 -36.62
CA TYR A 144 -17.64 43.99 -37.63
C TYR A 144 -18.62 44.47 -38.71
N HIS A 145 -19.44 43.57 -39.27
CA HIS A 145 -20.46 43.92 -40.26
C HIS A 145 -21.50 44.91 -39.70
N ARG A 146 -21.89 44.77 -38.43
CA ARG A 146 -22.83 45.71 -37.79
C ARG A 146 -22.22 47.10 -37.57
N ARG A 147 -20.89 47.22 -37.48
CA ARG A 147 -20.20 48.51 -37.29
C ARG A 147 -19.94 49.25 -38.61
N LEU A 148 -20.04 48.54 -39.75
CA LEU A 148 -19.85 49.10 -41.10
C LEU A 148 -21.17 49.56 -41.76
N MET A 149 -22.33 49.15 -41.22
CA MET A 149 -23.63 49.74 -41.55
C MET A 149 -23.95 50.90 -40.62
#